data_AF-A0A1F7UK66-F1
#
_entry.id   AF-A0A1F7UK66-F1
#
_cell.length_a   1.000
_cell.length_b   1.000
_cell.length_c   1.000
_cell.angle_alpha   90.00
_cell.angle_beta   90.00
_cell.angle_gamma   90.00
#
_symmetry.space_group_name_H-M   'P 1'
#
loop_
_entity.id
_entity.type
_entity.pdbx_description
1 polymer ?
#
loop_
_entity_poly.entity_id
_entity_poly.type
_entity_poly.pdbx_seq_one_letter_code
_entity_poly.pdbx_strand_id
1 'polypeptide(L)'
;MPPPFHSLENPFEPPKKRLQDDAELIGKFLGREAEEEMRKIMAKEKRRPDVTEPDWTPIRLTDQEKARMETPASELMKQEAAKLSAFFGESITVPPLPREITPERIKNWERLGFELHYLPPMDMTEDADFPGWEKKPRSRFYEEIAAGRIAKDATLLPGAWVLVDGRQKPSYAKGAQMYDHDPLAPVLEDLNRRGLISQRNWTKKLDAKSRFGLSPEDFTKPEVMNAFAEALDLKPGQASLTETIVWNVLANIHHPEWGTTDTDEWQKETDSGGRLVSGGSDHGGASHVYWYDGPSELVGFRPLGRFSP
;
A
#
# COMPACT_ATOMS: atom_id res chain seq x y z
N MET A 1 -33.51 -21.52 -8.08
CA MET A 1 -32.49 -22.06 -7.15
C MET A 1 -31.28 -22.48 -7.98
N PRO A 2 -30.09 -21.90 -7.76
CA PRO A 2 -28.86 -22.33 -8.43
C PRO A 2 -28.36 -23.67 -7.85
N PRO A 3 -27.60 -24.47 -8.61
CA PRO A 3 -27.05 -25.74 -8.14
C PRO A 3 -25.90 -25.54 -7.14
N PRO A 4 -25.58 -26.53 -6.29
CA PRO A 4 -24.50 -26.42 -5.31
C PRO A 4 -23.13 -26.43 -6.00
N PHE A 5 -22.23 -25.55 -5.56
CA PHE A 5 -20.83 -25.54 -5.95
C PHE A 5 -20.14 -26.82 -5.45
N HIS A 6 -19.59 -27.61 -6.38
CA HIS A 6 -18.61 -28.64 -6.06
C HIS A 6 -17.28 -27.96 -5.70
N SER A 7 -16.64 -28.39 -4.61
CA SER A 7 -15.36 -27.85 -4.13
C SER A 7 -14.28 -27.97 -5.20
N LEU A 8 -13.62 -26.86 -5.53
CA LEU A 8 -12.35 -26.89 -6.27
C LEU A 8 -11.31 -27.60 -5.39
N GLU A 9 -10.74 -28.69 -5.91
CA GLU A 9 -9.68 -29.44 -5.24
C GLU A 9 -8.46 -28.54 -4.97
N ASN A 10 -7.83 -28.75 -3.81
CA ASN A 10 -6.66 -28.00 -3.35
C ASN A 10 -5.47 -28.22 -4.32
N PRO A 11 -4.93 -27.16 -4.96
CA PRO A 11 -3.87 -27.29 -5.97
C PRO A 11 -2.51 -27.68 -5.40
N PHE A 12 -2.39 -27.87 -4.07
CA PHE A 12 -1.16 -28.25 -3.38
C PHE A 12 -1.17 -29.67 -2.80
N GLU A 13 -2.17 -30.50 -3.11
CA GLU A 13 -2.07 -31.94 -2.88
C GLU A 13 -1.19 -32.59 -3.97
N PRO A 14 -0.24 -33.49 -3.61
CA PRO A 14 0.49 -34.26 -4.63
C PRO A 14 -0.51 -35.07 -5.46
N PRO A 15 -0.33 -35.17 -6.80
CA PRO A 15 -1.29 -35.85 -7.66
C PRO A 15 -1.46 -37.29 -7.21
N LYS A 16 -2.66 -37.64 -6.71
CA LYS A 16 -3.07 -39.04 -6.53
C LYS A 16 -2.92 -39.74 -7.88
N LYS A 17 -2.45 -41.00 -7.91
CA LYS A 17 -2.20 -41.78 -9.14
C LYS A 17 -3.37 -41.66 -10.16
N ARG A 18 -3.25 -40.74 -11.12
CA ARG A 18 -4.25 -40.43 -12.17
C ARG A 18 -4.09 -41.24 -13.46
N LEU A 19 -3.03 -42.03 -13.57
CA LEU A 19 -2.68 -42.74 -14.81
C LEU A 19 -3.70 -43.81 -15.25
N GLN A 20 -4.55 -44.32 -14.35
CA GLN A 20 -5.56 -45.32 -14.71
C GLN A 20 -6.86 -44.68 -15.19
N ASP A 21 -7.17 -43.48 -14.70
CA ASP A 21 -8.40 -42.74 -15.02
C ASP A 21 -8.36 -42.17 -16.45
N ASP A 22 -7.18 -41.77 -16.95
CA ASP A 22 -7.06 -41.11 -18.25
C ASP A 22 -7.34 -42.04 -19.45
N ALA A 23 -6.96 -43.33 -19.37
CA ALA A 23 -7.30 -44.31 -20.42
C ALA A 23 -8.79 -44.65 -20.44
N GLU A 24 -9.41 -44.83 -19.28
CA GLU A 24 -10.86 -45.08 -19.18
C GLU A 24 -11.68 -43.86 -19.62
N LEU A 25 -11.19 -42.65 -19.35
CA LEU A 25 -11.81 -41.41 -19.81
C LEU A 25 -11.75 -41.29 -21.35
N ILE A 26 -10.58 -41.58 -21.94
CA ILE A 26 -10.41 -41.61 -23.40
C ILE A 26 -11.28 -42.70 -24.04
N GLY A 27 -11.39 -43.88 -23.42
CA GLY A 27 -12.27 -44.97 -23.86
C GLY A 27 -13.75 -44.59 -23.89
N LYS A 28 -14.20 -43.81 -22.91
CA LYS A 28 -15.57 -43.28 -22.87
C LYS A 28 -15.89 -42.30 -23.99
N PHE A 29 -14.91 -41.54 -24.48
CA PHE A 29 -15.12 -40.54 -25.53
C PHE A 29 -14.82 -41.04 -26.96
N LEU A 30 -13.83 -41.93 -27.11
CA LEU A 30 -13.29 -42.32 -28.42
C LEU A 30 -13.41 -43.83 -28.71
N GLY A 31 -13.97 -44.61 -27.77
CA GLY A 31 -14.22 -46.04 -27.94
C GLY A 31 -13.09 -46.95 -27.44
N ARG A 32 -13.38 -48.25 -27.33
CA ARG A 32 -12.48 -49.25 -26.70
C ARG A 32 -11.13 -49.41 -27.38
N GLU A 33 -11.04 -49.23 -28.70
CA GLU A 33 -9.76 -49.32 -29.41
C GLU A 33 -8.81 -48.18 -29.01
N ALA A 34 -9.33 -46.97 -28.80
CA ALA A 34 -8.55 -45.83 -28.32
C ALA A 34 -8.09 -46.02 -26.87
N GLU A 35 -8.91 -46.65 -26.03
CA GLU A 35 -8.53 -47.03 -24.67
C GLU A 35 -7.37 -48.04 -24.66
N GLU A 36 -7.44 -49.08 -25.50
CA GLU A 36 -6.38 -50.10 -25.56
C GLU A 36 -5.06 -49.56 -26.11
N GLU A 37 -5.10 -48.68 -27.12
CA GLU A 37 -3.93 -47.96 -27.64
C GLU A 37 -3.30 -47.08 -26.54
N MET A 38 -4.11 -46.33 -25.79
CA MET A 38 -3.62 -45.49 -24.70
C MET A 38 -3.01 -46.34 -23.57
N ARG A 39 -3.62 -47.49 -23.24
CA ARG A 39 -3.06 -48.44 -22.26
C ARG A 39 -1.71 -49.01 -22.73
N LYS A 40 -1.51 -49.25 -24.03
CA LYS A 40 -0.21 -49.69 -24.58
C LYS A 40 0.85 -48.59 -24.52
N ILE A 41 0.50 -47.35 -24.82
CA ILE A 41 1.41 -46.19 -24.74
C ILE A 41 1.86 -46.00 -23.29
N MET A 42 0.93 -46.00 -22.33
CA MET A 42 1.25 -45.85 -20.91
C MET A 42 2.03 -47.04 -20.32
N ALA A 43 1.84 -48.26 -20.85
CA ALA A 43 2.65 -49.41 -20.48
C ALA A 43 4.10 -49.32 -20.98
N LYS A 44 4.34 -48.66 -22.14
CA LYS A 44 5.68 -48.35 -22.65
C LYS A 44 6.39 -47.27 -21.83
N GLU A 45 5.64 -46.28 -21.34
CA GLU A 45 6.17 -45.17 -20.54
C GLU A 45 6.66 -45.61 -19.14
N LYS A 46 6.09 -46.69 -18.59
CA LYS A 46 6.52 -47.32 -17.33
C LYS A 46 7.94 -47.95 -17.36
N ARG A 47 8.68 -47.92 -18.47
CA ARG A 47 10.04 -48.52 -18.59
C ARG A 47 11.10 -47.53 -19.06
N ARG A 48 11.25 -46.39 -18.38
CA ARG A 48 12.53 -45.67 -18.33
C ARG A 48 12.92 -45.40 -16.87
N PRO A 49 13.68 -46.29 -16.22
CA PRO A 49 14.23 -46.05 -14.90
C PRO A 49 15.58 -45.34 -15.06
N ASP A 50 15.60 -44.09 -15.53
CA ASP A 50 16.81 -43.25 -15.42
C ASP A 50 16.53 -41.77 -15.71
N VAL A 51 15.80 -41.11 -14.80
CA VAL A 51 16.00 -39.69 -14.48
C VAL A 51 15.72 -39.60 -12.99
N THR A 52 16.76 -39.38 -12.18
CA THR A 52 16.59 -38.98 -10.78
C THR A 52 15.80 -37.67 -10.80
N GLU A 53 14.53 -37.73 -10.40
CA GLU A 53 13.76 -36.53 -10.09
C GLU A 53 14.58 -35.73 -9.05
N PRO A 54 14.84 -34.44 -9.27
CA PRO A 54 15.54 -33.65 -8.26
C PRO A 54 14.72 -33.72 -6.98
N ASP A 55 15.37 -34.15 -5.89
CA ASP A 55 14.79 -34.28 -4.56
C ASP A 55 14.19 -32.93 -4.15
N TRP A 56 12.91 -32.77 -4.44
CA TRP A 56 12.12 -31.60 -4.08
C TRP A 56 11.84 -31.69 -2.59
N THR A 57 12.80 -31.25 -1.79
CA THR A 57 12.54 -30.91 -0.39
C THR A 57 11.90 -29.52 -0.37
N PRO A 58 10.68 -29.36 0.19
CA PRO A 58 10.14 -28.04 0.45
C PRO A 58 11.15 -27.32 1.33
N ILE A 59 11.58 -26.12 0.92
CA ILE A 59 12.44 -25.27 1.75
C ILE A 59 11.66 -24.99 3.04
N ARG A 60 11.98 -25.74 4.11
CA ARG A 60 11.43 -25.52 5.44
C ARG A 60 12.41 -24.62 6.16
N LEU A 61 11.99 -23.38 6.42
CA LEU A 61 12.69 -22.48 7.33
C LEU A 61 13.00 -23.23 8.62
N THR A 62 14.27 -23.24 9.00
CA THR A 62 14.72 -23.77 10.28
C THR A 62 14.06 -22.99 11.42
N ASP A 63 13.94 -23.58 12.60
CA ASP A 63 13.39 -22.89 13.77
C ASP A 63 14.20 -21.65 14.13
N GLN A 64 15.49 -21.64 13.78
CA GLN A 64 16.38 -20.50 13.96
C GLN A 64 16.09 -19.37 12.96
N GLU A 65 15.73 -19.68 11.72
CA GLU A 65 15.29 -18.69 10.73
C GLU A 65 13.89 -18.15 11.07
N LYS A 66 12.97 -19.00 11.51
CA LYS A 66 11.65 -18.56 12.02
C LYS A 66 11.80 -17.64 13.23
N ALA A 67 12.59 -18.00 14.22
CA ALA A 67 12.83 -17.17 15.41
C ALA A 67 13.51 -15.83 15.05
N ARG A 68 14.46 -15.84 14.09
CA ARG A 68 15.09 -14.61 13.58
C ARG A 68 14.12 -13.71 12.82
N MET A 69 13.09 -14.27 12.18
CA MET A 69 12.05 -13.51 11.49
C MET A 69 10.94 -13.02 12.44
N GLU A 70 10.63 -13.78 13.50
CA GLU A 70 9.64 -13.42 14.52
C GLU A 70 10.12 -12.26 15.42
N THR A 71 11.44 -12.08 15.58
CA THR A 71 11.97 -11.05 16.50
C THR A 71 11.76 -9.60 16.00
N PRO A 72 12.09 -9.23 14.74
CA PRO A 72 11.86 -7.86 14.25
C PRO A 72 10.38 -7.52 14.10
N ALA A 73 9.57 -8.47 13.63
CA ALA A 73 8.13 -8.27 13.48
C ALA A 73 7.45 -8.08 14.85
N SER A 74 7.82 -8.88 15.85
CA SER A 74 7.27 -8.74 17.20
C SER A 74 7.71 -7.44 17.89
N GLU A 75 8.92 -6.96 17.61
CA GLU A 75 9.39 -5.68 18.14
C GLU A 75 8.64 -4.50 17.52
N LEU A 76 8.48 -4.47 16.18
CA LEU A 76 7.67 -3.46 15.50
C LEU A 76 6.25 -3.42 16.07
N MET A 77 5.59 -4.58 16.19
CA MET A 77 4.22 -4.65 16.75
C MET A 77 4.13 -4.11 18.19
N LYS A 78 5.14 -4.37 19.03
CA LYS A 78 5.17 -3.85 20.41
C LYS A 78 5.35 -2.34 20.44
N GLN A 79 6.23 -1.81 19.61
CA GLN A 79 6.47 -0.37 19.51
C GLN A 79 5.23 0.37 19.00
N GLU A 80 4.57 -0.17 17.98
CA GLU A 80 3.31 0.33 17.46
C GLU A 80 2.23 0.31 18.55
N ALA A 81 2.06 -0.81 19.25
CA ALA A 81 1.06 -0.92 20.32
C ALA A 81 1.28 0.13 21.43
N ALA A 82 2.53 0.36 21.84
CA ALA A 82 2.86 1.36 22.86
C ALA A 82 2.55 2.79 22.40
N LYS A 83 2.92 3.16 21.17
CA LYS A 83 2.64 4.49 20.60
C LYS A 83 1.15 4.73 20.44
N LEU A 84 0.44 3.76 19.87
CA LEU A 84 -1.01 3.84 19.67
C LEU A 84 -1.74 3.93 21.02
N SER A 85 -1.33 3.15 22.02
CA SER A 85 -1.93 3.23 23.35
C SER A 85 -1.71 4.57 24.04
N ALA A 86 -0.52 5.16 23.90
CA ALA A 86 -0.27 6.51 24.41
C ALA A 86 -1.13 7.56 23.69
N PHE A 87 -1.32 7.42 22.37
CA PHE A 87 -2.11 8.36 21.58
C PHE A 87 -3.61 8.27 21.87
N PHE A 88 -4.18 7.07 21.81
CA PHE A 88 -5.62 6.84 22.00
C PHE A 88 -6.06 6.81 23.46
N GLY A 89 -5.12 6.63 24.40
CA GLY A 89 -5.41 6.56 25.83
C GLY A 89 -5.96 5.20 26.30
N GLU A 90 -5.94 4.18 25.44
CA GLU A 90 -6.40 2.82 25.74
C GLU A 90 -5.48 1.75 25.15
N SER A 91 -5.61 0.51 25.61
CA SER A 91 -4.80 -0.60 25.09
C SER A 91 -5.20 -0.94 23.66
N ILE A 92 -4.29 -0.80 22.70
CA ILE A 92 -4.54 -1.12 21.30
C ILE A 92 -3.90 -2.46 20.95
N THR A 93 -4.71 -3.38 20.41
CA THR A 93 -4.21 -4.66 19.88
C THR A 93 -3.72 -4.45 18.46
N VAL A 94 -2.42 -4.61 18.24
CA VAL A 94 -1.82 -4.58 16.90
C VAL A 94 -1.89 -5.99 16.29
N PRO A 95 -2.52 -6.17 15.12
CA PRO A 95 -2.60 -7.48 14.47
C PRO A 95 -1.24 -7.91 13.92
N PRO A 96 -1.01 -9.23 13.74
CA PRO A 96 0.16 -9.73 13.03
C PRO A 96 0.31 -9.08 11.64
N LEU A 97 1.56 -9.00 11.16
CA LEU A 97 1.82 -8.53 9.80
C LEU A 97 1.13 -9.45 8.77
N PRO A 98 0.45 -8.89 7.76
CA PRO A 98 -0.05 -9.65 6.61
C PRO A 98 1.06 -10.48 5.99
N ARG A 99 0.73 -11.68 5.49
CA ARG A 99 1.71 -12.66 4.97
C ARG A 99 2.61 -12.11 3.87
N GLU A 100 2.12 -11.13 3.11
CA GLU A 100 2.88 -10.49 2.05
C GLU A 100 3.95 -9.52 2.57
N ILE A 101 3.85 -9.05 3.81
CA ILE A 101 4.88 -8.24 4.45
C ILE A 101 5.96 -9.17 4.99
N THR A 102 7.08 -9.28 4.28
CA THR A 102 8.23 -10.08 4.70
C THR A 102 9.34 -9.19 5.28
N PRO A 103 10.24 -9.74 6.11
CA PRO A 103 11.39 -8.99 6.62
C PRO A 103 12.27 -8.36 5.53
N GLU A 104 12.38 -9.01 4.37
CA GLU A 104 13.13 -8.49 3.23
C GLU A 104 12.46 -7.25 2.64
N ARG A 105 11.12 -7.25 2.52
CA ARG A 105 10.36 -6.08 2.07
C ARG A 105 10.47 -4.93 3.07
N ILE A 106 10.38 -5.22 4.37
CA ILE A 106 10.57 -4.21 5.44
C ILE A 106 11.94 -3.54 5.29
N LYS A 107 13.03 -4.32 5.22
CA LYS A 107 14.38 -3.78 5.04
C LYS A 107 14.55 -2.98 3.75
N ASN A 108 13.89 -3.41 2.67
CA ASN A 108 13.91 -2.66 1.42
C ASN A 108 13.19 -1.32 1.58
N TRP A 109 12.03 -1.28 2.23
CA TRP A 109 11.29 -0.05 2.50
C TRP A 109 12.06 0.90 3.40
N GLU A 110 12.67 0.41 4.49
CA GLU A 110 13.53 1.21 5.37
C GLU A 110 14.66 1.88 4.58
N ARG A 111 15.30 1.15 3.66
CA ARG A 111 16.35 1.69 2.77
C ARG A 111 15.82 2.78 1.84
N LEU A 112 14.55 2.74 1.45
CA LEU A 112 13.87 3.75 0.64
C LEU A 112 13.33 4.92 1.50
N GLY A 113 13.50 4.87 2.84
CA GLY A 113 12.94 5.86 3.77
C GLY A 113 11.44 5.71 4.01
N PHE A 114 10.90 4.51 3.79
CA PHE A 114 9.50 4.17 4.08
C PHE A 114 9.39 3.30 5.33
N GLU A 115 8.31 3.50 6.07
CA GLU A 115 8.03 2.89 7.37
C GLU A 115 6.66 2.22 7.37
N LEU A 116 6.54 1.12 8.12
CA LEU A 116 5.28 0.43 8.35
C LEU A 116 4.66 0.87 9.67
N HIS A 117 3.38 1.21 9.62
CA HIS A 117 2.59 1.51 10.82
C HIS A 117 1.24 0.80 10.77
N TYR A 118 0.71 0.49 11.95
CA TYR A 118 -0.65 0.00 12.07
C TYR A 118 -1.58 1.15 12.47
N LEU A 119 -2.68 1.32 11.73
CA LEU A 119 -3.71 2.29 12.08
C LEU A 119 -4.97 1.52 12.51
N PRO A 120 -5.38 1.57 13.79
CA PRO A 120 -6.55 0.87 14.29
C PRO A 120 -7.84 1.44 13.68
N PRO A 121 -8.95 0.69 13.61
CA PRO A 121 -10.22 1.17 13.05
C PRO A 121 -10.93 2.10 14.02
N MET A 122 -10.39 3.30 14.21
CA MET A 122 -10.90 4.33 15.12
C MET A 122 -11.60 5.43 14.35
N ASP A 123 -12.70 5.94 14.89
CA ASP A 123 -13.38 7.12 14.36
C ASP A 123 -12.77 8.38 14.97
N MET A 124 -12.18 9.20 14.10
CA MET A 124 -11.46 10.41 14.47
C MET A 124 -12.36 11.63 14.28
N THR A 125 -13.50 11.66 14.99
CA THR A 125 -14.47 12.75 14.92
C THR A 125 -13.92 14.04 15.55
N GLU A 126 -14.58 15.17 15.30
CA GLU A 126 -14.17 16.48 15.84
C GLU A 126 -14.18 16.50 17.38
N ASP A 127 -15.15 15.82 17.98
CA ASP A 127 -15.38 15.72 19.42
C ASP A 127 -14.57 14.62 20.11
N ALA A 128 -13.90 13.74 19.36
CA ALA A 128 -13.07 12.68 19.94
C ALA A 128 -11.86 13.27 20.70
N ASP A 129 -11.70 12.92 21.97
CA ASP A 129 -10.71 13.52 22.87
C ASP A 129 -9.56 12.55 23.21
N PHE A 130 -8.86 12.09 22.16
CA PHE A 130 -7.72 11.20 22.34
C PHE A 130 -6.52 11.96 22.95
N PRO A 131 -5.89 11.46 24.03
CA PRO A 131 -4.87 12.20 24.77
C PRO A 131 -3.68 12.69 23.95
N GLY A 132 -3.23 11.90 22.96
CA GLY A 132 -2.10 12.26 22.10
C GLY A 132 -2.47 13.06 20.86
N TRP A 133 -3.75 13.39 20.66
CA TRP A 133 -4.21 14.07 19.44
C TRP A 133 -4.17 15.60 19.56
N GLU A 134 -2.96 16.12 19.75
CA GLU A 134 -2.71 17.53 20.04
C GLU A 134 -3.11 18.46 18.87
N LYS A 135 -2.89 18.03 17.63
CA LYS A 135 -3.11 18.81 16.41
C LYS A 135 -4.19 18.18 15.55
N LYS A 136 -5.46 18.34 15.94
CA LYS A 136 -6.62 17.90 15.15
C LYS A 136 -6.75 18.70 13.84
N PRO A 137 -7.34 18.14 12.77
CA PRO A 137 -7.77 18.92 11.62
C PRO A 137 -8.68 20.07 12.06
N ARG A 138 -8.62 21.21 11.37
CA ARG A 138 -9.53 22.35 11.63
C ARG A 138 -11.00 21.93 11.41
N SER A 139 -11.93 22.55 12.14
CA SER A 139 -13.38 22.31 12.06
C SER A 139 -13.93 22.25 10.63
N ARG A 140 -13.38 23.06 9.73
CA ARG A 140 -13.73 23.05 8.31
C ARG A 140 -13.65 21.65 7.67
N PHE A 141 -12.70 20.80 8.03
CA PHE A 141 -12.62 19.43 7.52
C PHE A 141 -13.92 18.65 7.84
N TYR A 142 -14.40 18.74 9.07
CA TYR A 142 -15.62 18.08 9.53
C TYR A 142 -16.88 18.71 8.95
N GLU A 143 -16.90 20.04 8.79
CA GLU A 143 -17.99 20.76 8.10
C GLU A 143 -18.15 20.28 6.65
N GLU A 144 -17.05 20.05 5.93
CA GLU A 144 -17.06 19.59 4.54
C GLU A 144 -17.53 18.12 4.44
N ILE A 145 -17.26 17.28 5.45
CA ILE A 145 -17.86 15.94 5.60
C ILE A 145 -19.38 16.06 5.84
N ALA A 146 -19.80 16.91 6.78
CA ALA A 146 -21.21 17.11 7.10
C ALA A 146 -22.01 17.66 5.90
N ALA A 147 -21.38 18.50 5.07
CA ALA A 147 -21.93 19.02 3.82
C ALA A 147 -21.96 17.97 2.68
N GLY A 148 -21.37 16.79 2.88
CA GLY A 148 -21.32 15.72 1.88
C GLY A 148 -20.33 15.98 0.73
N ARG A 149 -19.40 16.92 0.89
CA ARG A 149 -18.33 17.18 -0.08
C ARG A 149 -17.17 16.20 0.08
N ILE A 150 -17.02 15.67 1.29
CA ILE A 150 -16.10 14.58 1.62
C ILE A 150 -16.93 13.36 2.04
N ALA A 151 -16.41 12.15 1.81
CA ALA A 151 -17.08 10.92 2.21
C ALA A 151 -17.33 10.88 3.73
N LYS A 152 -18.45 10.29 4.15
CA LYS A 152 -18.87 10.25 5.56
C LYS A 152 -17.91 9.47 6.45
N ASP A 153 -17.19 8.52 5.88
CA ASP A 153 -16.19 7.69 6.53
C ASP A 153 -14.78 8.28 6.49
N ALA A 154 -14.61 9.54 6.05
CA ALA A 154 -13.28 10.17 5.98
C ALA A 154 -12.66 10.46 7.36
N THR A 155 -13.41 10.30 8.45
CA THR A 155 -12.86 10.31 9.83
C THR A 155 -12.40 8.93 10.28
N LEU A 156 -12.74 7.85 9.57
CA LEU A 156 -12.39 6.50 9.97
C LEU A 156 -10.95 6.16 9.57
N LEU A 157 -10.17 5.72 10.55
CA LEU A 157 -8.90 5.07 10.28
C LEU A 157 -9.13 3.67 9.68
N PRO A 158 -8.20 3.19 8.83
CA PRO A 158 -8.46 2.05 7.95
C PRO A 158 -8.47 0.68 8.63
N GLY A 159 -8.04 0.58 9.89
CA GLY A 159 -7.90 -0.73 10.56
C GLY A 159 -6.87 -1.64 9.89
N ALA A 160 -5.78 -1.07 9.36
CA ALA A 160 -4.86 -1.76 8.46
C ALA A 160 -3.40 -1.38 8.73
N TRP A 161 -2.50 -2.28 8.32
CA TRP A 161 -1.09 -1.91 8.13
C TRP A 161 -0.96 -0.99 6.92
N VAL A 162 -0.17 0.06 7.08
CA VAL A 162 0.13 1.03 6.03
C VAL A 162 1.64 1.21 5.88
N LEU A 163 2.07 1.43 4.64
CA LEU A 163 3.42 1.83 4.29
C LEU A 163 3.41 3.32 3.95
N VAL A 164 4.21 4.12 4.67
CA VAL A 164 4.29 5.57 4.46
C VAL A 164 5.73 6.03 4.34
N ASP A 165 5.92 7.12 3.62
CA ASP A 165 7.19 7.79 3.51
C ASP A 165 7.54 8.48 4.85
N GLY A 166 8.59 8.08 5.55
CA GLY A 166 8.93 8.67 6.85
C GLY A 166 9.60 10.04 6.75
N ARG A 167 10.02 10.47 5.55
CA ARG A 167 10.83 11.68 5.37
C ARG A 167 10.08 12.95 5.74
N GLN A 168 10.84 13.89 6.29
CA GLN A 168 10.37 15.25 6.49
C GLN A 168 10.04 15.90 5.14
N LYS A 169 8.87 16.53 5.08
CA LYS A 169 8.46 17.37 3.96
C LYS A 169 9.38 18.59 3.86
N PRO A 170 9.98 18.89 2.69
CA PRO A 170 10.93 19.99 2.57
C PRO A 170 10.24 21.36 2.70
N SER A 171 10.94 22.35 3.24
CA SER A 171 10.49 23.76 3.22
C SER A 171 10.50 24.31 1.80
N TYR A 172 9.68 25.33 1.56
CA TYR A 172 9.57 25.98 0.27
C TYR A 172 10.89 26.62 -0.12
N ALA A 173 11.33 26.33 -1.34
CA ALA A 173 12.59 26.83 -1.89
C ALA A 173 12.37 27.41 -3.29
N LYS A 174 11.37 28.29 -3.44
CA LYS A 174 11.06 28.97 -4.72
C LYS A 174 10.81 27.99 -5.88
N GLY A 175 10.16 26.86 -5.56
CA GLY A 175 9.88 25.77 -6.50
C GLY A 175 11.05 24.84 -6.78
N ALA A 176 12.17 24.96 -6.06
CA ALA A 176 13.32 24.06 -6.16
C ALA A 176 13.41 23.03 -5.02
N GLN A 177 12.41 22.99 -4.14
CA GLN A 177 12.40 22.07 -3.01
C GLN A 177 12.23 20.60 -3.45
N MET A 178 12.93 19.72 -2.74
CA MET A 178 13.05 18.29 -3.02
C MET A 178 12.98 17.52 -1.71
N TYR A 179 12.33 16.35 -1.70
CA TYR A 179 12.50 15.43 -0.59
C TYR A 179 13.92 14.89 -0.60
N ASP A 180 14.51 14.74 0.57
CA ASP A 180 15.86 14.23 0.69
C ASP A 180 15.95 12.77 0.18
N HIS A 181 17.01 12.46 -0.56
CA HIS A 181 17.28 11.15 -1.16
C HIS A 181 16.05 10.43 -1.77
N ASP A 182 15.25 11.15 -2.56
CA ASP A 182 13.94 10.67 -2.98
C ASP A 182 13.95 9.43 -3.91
N PRO A 183 13.47 8.25 -3.46
CA PRO A 183 13.38 7.06 -4.30
C PRO A 183 12.35 7.19 -5.43
N LEU A 184 11.40 8.13 -5.35
CA LEU A 184 10.42 8.36 -6.41
C LEU A 184 10.92 9.31 -7.50
N ALA A 185 12.07 9.97 -7.31
CA ALA A 185 12.62 10.90 -8.30
C ALA A 185 12.78 10.27 -9.71
N PRO A 186 13.35 9.05 -9.87
CA PRO A 186 13.43 8.40 -11.18
C PRO A 186 12.06 8.05 -11.78
N VAL A 187 11.08 7.72 -10.94
CA VAL A 187 9.70 7.40 -11.35
C VAL A 187 9.02 8.64 -11.91
N LEU A 188 9.15 9.77 -11.20
CA LEU A 188 8.62 11.06 -11.61
C LEU A 188 9.25 11.54 -12.92
N GLU A 189 10.56 11.33 -13.10
CA GLU A 189 11.26 11.65 -14.34
C GLU A 189 10.73 10.83 -15.52
N ASP A 190 10.49 9.52 -15.35
CA ASP A 190 9.88 8.67 -16.37
C ASP A 190 8.45 9.11 -16.72
N LEU A 191 7.61 9.33 -15.71
CA LEU A 191 6.22 9.76 -15.90
C LEU A 191 6.14 11.09 -16.64
N ASN A 192 7.01 12.06 -16.29
CA ASN A 192 7.16 13.32 -17.01
C ASN A 192 7.60 13.11 -18.46
N ARG A 193 8.62 12.26 -18.69
CA ARG A 193 9.13 11.96 -20.04
C ARG A 193 8.06 11.34 -20.93
N ARG A 194 7.21 10.48 -20.37
CA ARG A 194 6.08 9.84 -21.07
C ARG A 194 4.86 10.74 -21.22
N GLY A 195 4.87 11.94 -20.62
CA GLY A 195 3.73 12.86 -20.66
C GLY A 195 2.53 12.40 -19.84
N LEU A 196 2.72 11.50 -18.87
CA LEU A 196 1.64 10.98 -18.02
C LEU A 196 1.28 11.94 -16.87
N ILE A 197 2.23 12.78 -16.44
CA ILE A 197 2.02 13.83 -15.44
C ILE A 197 2.40 15.21 -16.00
N SER A 198 1.78 16.26 -15.48
CA SER A 198 2.05 17.64 -15.90
C SER A 198 2.63 18.46 -14.75
N GLN A 199 3.95 18.36 -14.59
CA GLN A 199 4.62 19.00 -13.47
C GLN A 199 5.00 20.45 -13.76
N ARG A 200 4.29 21.41 -13.15
CA ARG A 200 4.49 22.84 -13.39
C ARG A 200 4.08 23.69 -12.19
N ASN A 201 4.51 24.95 -12.22
CA ASN A 201 3.85 26.02 -11.47
C ASN A 201 3.05 26.91 -12.43
N TRP A 202 2.57 28.06 -11.95
CA TRP A 202 1.80 29.02 -12.74
C TRP A 202 2.52 29.60 -13.97
N THR A 203 3.86 29.54 -14.02
CA THR A 203 4.70 30.28 -15.00
C THR A 203 5.71 29.42 -15.74
N LYS A 204 6.09 28.24 -15.23
CA LYS A 204 7.14 27.39 -15.78
C LYS A 204 6.99 25.92 -15.39
N LYS A 205 7.69 25.06 -16.13
CA LYS A 205 7.92 23.66 -15.77
C LYS A 205 8.87 23.59 -14.57
N LEU A 206 8.63 22.65 -13.65
CA LEU A 206 9.53 22.38 -12.51
C LEU A 206 10.49 21.24 -12.83
N ASP A 207 11.41 20.94 -11.91
CA ASP A 207 12.31 19.79 -12.03
C ASP A 207 11.48 18.49 -12.11
N ALA A 208 11.70 17.70 -13.17
CA ALA A 208 10.93 16.48 -13.44
C ALA A 208 11.08 15.38 -12.36
N LYS A 209 12.05 15.54 -11.45
CA LYS A 209 12.29 14.64 -10.31
C LYS A 209 11.59 15.09 -9.04
N SER A 210 11.09 16.33 -8.99
CA SER A 210 10.44 16.86 -7.79
C SER A 210 9.05 16.25 -7.61
N ARG A 211 8.60 16.12 -6.36
CA ARG A 211 7.21 15.75 -6.04
C ARG A 211 6.24 16.93 -6.12
N PHE A 212 6.75 18.14 -6.34
CA PHE A 212 5.95 19.37 -6.30
C PHE A 212 5.43 19.75 -7.68
N GLY A 213 4.25 20.38 -7.71
CA GLY A 213 3.67 20.92 -8.94
C GLY A 213 2.99 19.90 -9.84
N LEU A 214 2.69 18.70 -9.33
CA LEU A 214 1.80 17.75 -10.01
C LEU A 214 0.35 18.29 -9.94
N SER A 215 -0.44 17.97 -10.95
CA SER A 215 -1.87 18.34 -10.99
C SER A 215 -2.69 17.41 -10.10
N PRO A 216 -3.78 17.87 -9.46
CA PRO A 216 -4.70 17.01 -8.71
C PRO A 216 -5.19 15.76 -9.48
N GLU A 217 -5.36 15.90 -10.79
CA GLU A 217 -5.84 14.87 -11.72
C GLU A 217 -4.76 13.85 -12.09
N ASP A 218 -3.48 14.16 -11.87
CA ASP A 218 -2.41 13.19 -12.11
C ASP A 218 -2.58 11.96 -11.20
N PHE A 219 -3.12 12.16 -9.98
CA PHE A 219 -3.37 11.11 -9.00
C PHE A 219 -4.64 10.29 -9.28
N THR A 220 -5.48 10.68 -10.25
CA THR A 220 -6.64 9.86 -10.67
C THR A 220 -6.27 8.85 -11.76
N LYS A 221 -5.06 8.94 -12.32
CA LYS A 221 -4.58 8.09 -13.40
C LYS A 221 -4.03 6.77 -12.83
N PRO A 222 -4.60 5.60 -13.18
CA PRO A 222 -4.10 4.32 -12.71
C PRO A 222 -2.62 4.08 -13.04
N GLU A 223 -2.14 4.55 -14.19
CA GLU A 223 -0.75 4.39 -14.62
C GLU A 223 0.23 5.11 -13.69
N VAL A 224 -0.17 6.27 -13.15
CA VAL A 224 0.65 7.05 -12.21
C VAL A 224 0.71 6.34 -10.86
N MET A 225 -0.44 5.95 -10.31
CA MET A 225 -0.49 5.25 -9.02
C MET A 225 0.14 3.86 -9.07
N ASN A 226 0.02 3.14 -10.18
CA ASN A 226 0.68 1.85 -10.36
C ASN A 226 2.21 1.99 -10.49
N ALA A 227 2.71 3.07 -11.09
CA ALA A 227 4.15 3.33 -11.12
C ALA A 227 4.71 3.57 -9.71
N PHE A 228 3.96 4.28 -8.84
CA PHE A 228 4.34 4.41 -7.43
C PHE A 228 4.23 3.08 -6.67
N ALA A 229 3.21 2.27 -6.96
CA ALA A 229 3.09 0.94 -6.37
C ALA A 229 4.31 0.07 -6.73
N GLU A 230 4.66 -0.01 -8.01
CA GLU A 230 5.80 -0.79 -8.51
C GLU A 230 7.12 -0.34 -7.87
N ALA A 231 7.35 0.97 -7.77
CA ALA A 231 8.55 1.53 -7.13
C ALA A 231 8.69 1.15 -5.65
N LEU A 232 7.56 0.87 -4.99
CA LEU A 232 7.49 0.46 -3.59
C LEU A 232 7.29 -1.05 -3.43
N ASP A 233 7.46 -1.83 -4.50
CA ASP A 233 7.23 -3.28 -4.52
C ASP A 233 5.80 -3.65 -4.09
N LEU A 234 4.81 -2.77 -4.25
CA LEU A 234 3.41 -3.00 -3.91
C LEU A 234 2.65 -3.58 -5.10
N LYS A 235 1.56 -4.32 -4.83
CA LYS A 235 0.65 -4.78 -5.88
C LYS A 235 -0.13 -3.60 -6.48
N PRO A 236 -0.55 -3.69 -7.76
CA PRO A 236 -1.46 -2.72 -8.35
C PRO A 236 -2.69 -2.49 -7.47
N GLY A 237 -3.05 -1.23 -7.26
CA GLY A 237 -4.17 -0.84 -6.40
C GLY A 237 -3.88 -0.75 -4.89
N GLN A 238 -2.69 -1.15 -4.42
CA GLN A 238 -2.31 -0.95 -3.01
C GLN A 238 -1.79 0.45 -2.70
N ALA A 239 -1.31 1.18 -3.71
CA ALA A 239 -0.83 2.55 -3.56
C ALA A 239 -1.95 3.57 -3.78
N SER A 240 -2.00 4.58 -2.91
CA SER A 240 -2.91 5.73 -2.97
C SER A 240 -2.20 6.98 -2.44
N LEU A 241 -2.87 8.13 -2.44
CA LEU A 241 -2.47 9.23 -1.57
C LEU A 241 -2.98 8.96 -0.15
N THR A 242 -2.37 9.61 0.85
CA THR A 242 -2.88 9.59 2.21
C THR A 242 -4.29 10.19 2.28
N GLU A 243 -5.22 9.53 2.98
CA GLU A 243 -6.42 10.21 3.48
C GLU A 243 -6.00 11.33 4.45
N THR A 244 -6.74 12.43 4.47
CA THR A 244 -6.43 13.59 5.31
C THR A 244 -6.30 13.19 6.78
N ILE A 245 -7.21 12.35 7.28
CA ILE A 245 -7.19 11.90 8.67
C ILE A 245 -6.02 10.96 8.98
N VAL A 246 -5.65 10.10 8.02
CA VAL A 246 -4.50 9.20 8.13
C VAL A 246 -3.21 10.00 8.20
N TRP A 247 -3.05 10.98 7.31
CA TRP A 247 -1.91 11.89 7.32
C TRP A 247 -1.79 12.60 8.67
N ASN A 248 -2.91 13.13 9.18
CA ASN A 248 -2.93 13.87 10.44
C ASN A 248 -2.57 13.00 11.65
N VAL A 249 -3.10 11.78 11.74
CA VAL A 249 -2.76 10.84 12.83
C VAL A 249 -1.29 10.46 12.78
N LEU A 250 -0.76 10.13 11.59
CA LEU A 250 0.67 9.83 11.43
C LEU A 250 1.55 11.04 11.83
N ALA A 251 1.14 12.25 11.46
CA ALA A 251 1.83 13.48 11.85
C ALA A 251 1.75 13.80 13.35
N ASN A 252 0.81 13.24 14.11
CA ASN A 252 0.78 13.41 15.57
C ASN A 252 1.58 12.30 16.28
N ILE A 253 1.51 11.05 15.81
CA ILE A 253 2.11 9.90 16.50
C ILE A 253 3.57 9.67 16.11
N HIS A 254 3.85 9.66 14.81
CA HIS A 254 5.13 9.18 14.27
C HIS A 254 5.99 10.32 13.74
N HIS A 255 5.37 11.34 13.14
CA HIS A 255 6.06 12.37 12.38
C HIS A 255 5.60 13.81 12.68
N PRO A 256 5.75 14.30 13.93
CA PRO A 256 5.40 15.68 14.30
C PRO A 256 6.10 16.76 13.46
N GLU A 257 7.24 16.43 12.85
CA GLU A 257 7.98 17.29 11.95
C GLU A 257 7.27 17.56 10.62
N TRP A 258 6.34 16.73 10.16
CA TRP A 258 5.64 16.95 8.89
C TRP A 258 4.81 18.25 8.89
N GLY A 259 4.31 18.66 10.06
CA GLY A 259 3.58 19.92 10.23
C GLY A 259 4.45 21.15 10.47
N THR A 260 5.79 21.05 10.33
CA THR A 260 6.71 22.15 10.68
C THR A 260 7.22 22.95 9.48
N THR A 261 6.98 22.49 8.26
CA THR A 261 7.41 23.17 7.02
C THR A 261 6.24 23.88 6.33
N ASP A 262 6.56 24.89 5.53
CA ASP A 262 5.67 25.85 4.86
C ASP A 262 5.12 25.38 3.50
N THR A 263 5.31 24.10 3.18
CA THR A 263 4.70 23.44 2.01
C THR A 263 3.48 22.62 2.41
N ASP A 264 2.69 22.18 1.44
CA ASP A 264 1.57 21.25 1.66
C ASP A 264 1.78 19.93 0.92
N GLU A 265 0.96 18.93 1.22
CA GLU A 265 0.88 17.68 0.48
C GLU A 265 -0.55 17.38 0.03
N TRP A 266 -0.68 16.83 -1.18
CA TRP A 266 -1.94 16.33 -1.72
C TRP A 266 -2.48 15.14 -0.94
N GLN A 267 -3.78 15.16 -0.65
CA GLN A 267 -4.52 14.10 0.01
C GLN A 267 -5.49 13.39 -0.93
N LYS A 268 -6.02 12.25 -0.50
CA LYS A 268 -6.88 11.39 -1.32
C LYS A 268 -8.24 12.01 -1.64
N GLU A 269 -8.79 12.80 -0.73
CA GLU A 269 -10.10 13.43 -0.86
C GLU A 269 -10.12 14.42 -2.03
N THR A 270 -11.12 14.26 -2.90
CA THR A 270 -11.32 15.10 -4.09
C THR A 270 -12.80 15.41 -4.26
N ASP A 271 -13.11 16.59 -4.80
CA ASP A 271 -14.44 16.99 -5.20
C ASP A 271 -14.41 17.79 -6.52
N SER A 272 -15.55 18.37 -6.93
CA SER A 272 -15.61 19.17 -8.15
C SER A 272 -14.75 20.45 -8.13
N GLY A 273 -14.32 20.89 -6.95
CA GLY A 273 -13.52 22.09 -6.73
C GLY A 273 -12.04 21.81 -6.50
N GLY A 274 -11.59 20.55 -6.56
CA GLY A 274 -10.18 20.19 -6.49
C GLY A 274 -9.88 18.98 -5.60
N ARG A 275 -8.73 19.01 -4.93
CA ARG A 275 -8.23 17.97 -4.02
C ARG A 275 -7.82 18.60 -2.70
N LEU A 276 -8.01 17.89 -1.59
CA LEU A 276 -7.54 18.38 -0.30
C LEU A 276 -6.00 18.39 -0.24
N VAL A 277 -5.48 19.36 0.49
CA VAL A 277 -4.07 19.46 0.86
C VAL A 277 -3.93 19.59 2.38
N SER A 278 -2.78 19.20 2.93
CA SER A 278 -2.49 19.35 4.36
C SER A 278 -1.02 19.63 4.65
N GLY A 279 -0.75 20.19 5.83
CA GLY A 279 0.59 20.22 6.43
C GLY A 279 1.35 21.55 6.37
N GLY A 280 0.79 22.61 5.79
CA GLY A 280 1.39 23.94 5.74
C GLY A 280 1.49 24.61 7.11
N SER A 281 2.72 24.80 7.59
CA SER A 281 3.00 25.40 8.91
C SER A 281 2.49 26.84 9.06
N ASP A 282 2.54 27.65 7.99
CA ASP A 282 1.99 29.01 7.93
C ASP A 282 0.48 29.07 8.20
N HIS A 283 -0.20 27.92 8.13
CA HIS A 283 -1.63 27.78 8.31
C HIS A 283 -2.00 26.75 9.38
N GLY A 284 -1.11 26.46 10.32
CA GLY A 284 -1.36 25.59 11.47
C GLY A 284 -0.76 24.19 11.36
N GLY A 285 0.07 23.93 10.35
CA GLY A 285 0.87 22.72 10.26
C GLY A 285 0.01 21.47 10.14
N ALA A 286 0.15 20.55 11.10
CA ALA A 286 -0.58 19.29 11.06
C ALA A 286 -2.11 19.45 11.11
N SER A 287 -2.61 20.56 11.66
CA SER A 287 -4.04 20.89 11.67
C SER A 287 -4.55 21.51 10.37
N HIS A 288 -3.65 21.94 9.47
CA HIS A 288 -4.04 22.63 8.24
C HIS A 288 -4.65 21.68 7.22
N VAL A 289 -5.84 22.02 6.73
CA VAL A 289 -6.55 21.34 5.65
C VAL A 289 -7.20 22.39 4.76
N TYR A 290 -7.05 22.28 3.44
CA TYR A 290 -7.62 23.22 2.46
C TYR A 290 -7.88 22.55 1.11
N TRP A 291 -8.81 23.09 0.33
CA TRP A 291 -9.10 22.64 -1.04
C TRP A 291 -8.22 23.38 -2.04
N TYR A 292 -7.49 22.66 -2.90
CA TYR A 292 -6.66 23.26 -3.94
C TYR A 292 -6.95 22.63 -5.31
N ASP A 293 -6.96 23.43 -6.37
CA ASP A 293 -7.57 23.09 -7.67
C ASP A 293 -6.59 23.05 -8.85
N GLY A 294 -5.30 23.32 -8.61
CA GLY A 294 -4.30 23.35 -9.67
C GLY A 294 -2.92 22.88 -9.24
N PRO A 295 -2.01 22.67 -10.22
CA PRO A 295 -0.62 22.36 -9.91
C PRO A 295 0.04 23.54 -9.19
N SER A 296 0.77 23.24 -8.11
CA SER A 296 1.44 24.25 -7.31
C SER A 296 2.82 23.80 -6.87
N GLU A 297 3.78 24.71 -6.97
CA GLU A 297 5.11 24.48 -6.42
C GLU A 297 5.14 24.48 -4.89
N LEU A 298 4.05 24.81 -4.21
CA LEU A 298 3.93 24.67 -2.75
C LEU A 298 3.39 23.31 -2.32
N VAL A 299 2.80 22.54 -3.25
CA VAL A 299 2.10 21.30 -2.93
C VAL A 299 2.86 20.10 -3.50
N GLY A 300 3.38 19.28 -2.59
CA GLY A 300 4.00 18.00 -2.86
C GLY A 300 3.02 16.84 -2.66
N PHE A 301 3.53 15.63 -2.49
CA PHE A 301 2.72 14.49 -2.08
C PHE A 301 3.58 13.40 -1.45
N ARG A 302 2.91 12.49 -0.73
CA ARG A 302 3.45 11.21 -0.29
C ARG A 302 2.50 10.09 -0.69
N PRO A 303 3.00 8.97 -1.26
CA PRO A 303 2.16 7.80 -1.46
C PRO A 303 1.93 7.07 -0.13
N LEU A 304 0.79 6.40 -0.05
CA LEU A 304 0.39 5.50 1.02
C LEU A 304 0.17 4.11 0.42
N GLY A 305 0.92 3.12 0.89
CA GLY A 305 0.62 1.71 0.66
C GLY A 305 -0.36 1.21 1.71
N ARG A 306 -1.40 0.46 1.31
CA ARG A 306 -2.34 -0.18 2.25
C ARG A 306 -2.35 -1.69 2.03
N PHE A 307 -2.19 -2.43 3.11
CA PHE A 307 -2.29 -3.89 3.12
C PHE A 307 -3.68 -4.28 3.60
N SER A 308 -4.39 -5.07 2.81
CA SER A 308 -5.69 -5.59 3.24
C SER A 308 -5.53 -6.39 4.55
N PRO A 309 -6.44 -6.21 5.53
CA PRO A 309 -6.45 -7.03 6.74
C PRO A 309 -6.69 -8.51 6.45
#